data_AF-A0A3A8EKM2-F1
#
_entry.id   AF-A0A3A8EKM2-F1
#
_cell.length_a   1.000
_cell.length_b   1.000
_cell.length_c   1.000
_cell.angle_alpha   90.00
_cell.angle_beta   90.00
_cell.angle_gamma   90.00
#
_symmetry.space_group_name_H-M   'P 1'
#
loop_
_entity.id
_entity.type
_entity.pdbx_description
1 polymer ?
#
loop_
_entity_poly.entity_id
_entity_poly.type
_entity_poly.pdbx_seq_one_letter_code
_entity_poly.pdbx_strand_id
1 'polypeptide(L)'
;MTKITTLMTEMGYQLSKEVYENKKTKDIALDELEQHYGMSRGSAIDYIHGFKSMMSGRIYKRTFNAEATDLFLENIYYDYGAKFLSLALQSVAQHMSYYKGLKRGNLNSVERIYKKHMMKYKNLNNILMNGDELDERIEYIEGLKKTILVNAYERNYEAREECIRYHGSNCIVCDFNFEKTYGDIGSGFIHVHHLKAISSIGLEYKINPIKDLRPVCPNCHAMLHKRNPPLSIDELIEKLNRKNITN
;
A
#
# COMPACT_ATOMS: atom_id res chain seq x y z
N MET A 1 34.14 -1.34 12.41
CA MET A 1 32.96 -1.87 11.70
C MET A 1 33.24 -1.81 10.22
N THR A 2 33.10 -2.92 9.49
CA THR A 2 33.20 -2.94 8.03
C THR A 2 32.16 -1.99 7.44
N LYS A 3 32.58 -1.10 6.54
CA LYS A 3 31.65 -0.23 5.83
C LYS A 3 30.78 -1.09 4.93
N ILE A 4 29.47 -0.98 5.07
CA ILE A 4 28.52 -1.72 4.24
C ILE A 4 28.60 -1.22 2.80
N THR A 5 28.74 -2.15 1.85
CA THR A 5 28.77 -1.86 0.41
C THR A 5 27.39 -2.02 -0.23
N THR A 6 27.22 -1.55 -1.46
CA THR A 6 26.01 -1.78 -2.27
C THR A 6 25.76 -3.27 -2.45
N LEU A 7 26.78 -4.04 -2.83
CA LEU A 7 26.69 -5.49 -3.00
C LEU A 7 26.25 -6.19 -1.71
N MET A 8 26.84 -5.82 -0.56
CA MET A 8 26.41 -6.35 0.74
C MET A 8 24.93 -6.06 1.00
N THR A 9 24.44 -4.89 0.59
CA THR A 9 23.06 -4.50 0.78
C THR A 9 22.09 -5.29 -0.10
N GLU A 10 22.43 -5.46 -1.38
CA GLU A 10 21.68 -6.26 -2.34
C GLU A 10 21.60 -7.73 -1.89
N MET A 11 22.74 -8.31 -1.51
CA MET A 11 22.77 -9.70 -1.02
C MET A 11 22.09 -9.84 0.34
N GLY A 12 22.18 -8.81 1.20
CA GLY A 12 21.44 -8.73 2.45
C GLY A 12 19.93 -8.80 2.24
N TYR A 13 19.41 -8.12 1.21
CA TYR A 13 18.02 -8.24 0.80
C TYR A 13 17.69 -9.66 0.31
N GLN A 14 18.46 -10.16 -0.65
CA GLN A 14 18.22 -11.45 -1.29
C GLN A 14 18.21 -12.61 -0.28
N LEU A 15 19.16 -12.64 0.65
CA LEU A 15 19.25 -13.70 1.65
C LEU A 15 18.17 -13.53 2.74
N SER A 16 17.77 -12.30 3.07
CA SER A 16 16.62 -12.06 3.96
C SER A 16 15.31 -12.57 3.34
N LYS A 17 15.14 -12.38 2.03
CA LYS A 17 14.03 -12.89 1.23
C LYS A 17 13.96 -14.41 1.26
N GLU A 18 15.08 -15.08 0.98
CA GLU A 18 15.17 -16.56 1.01
C GLU A 18 14.84 -17.13 2.39
N VAL A 19 15.28 -16.46 3.47
CA VAL A 19 14.94 -16.85 4.83
C VAL A 19 13.45 -16.67 5.12
N TYR A 20 12.85 -15.57 4.69
CA TYR A 20 11.43 -15.30 4.86
C TYR A 20 10.53 -16.29 4.10
N GLU A 21 10.97 -16.69 2.90
CA GLU A 21 10.27 -17.67 2.05
C GLU A 21 10.52 -19.13 2.44
N ASN A 22 11.25 -19.36 3.54
CA ASN A 22 11.68 -20.68 4.01
C ASN A 22 12.49 -21.49 2.97
N LYS A 23 13.17 -20.80 2.04
CA LYS A 23 14.07 -21.43 1.06
C LYS A 23 15.48 -21.67 1.62
N LYS A 24 15.86 -20.89 2.64
CA LYS A 24 17.15 -20.96 3.31
C LYS A 24 16.99 -20.77 4.81
N THR A 25 17.78 -21.47 5.62
CA THR A 25 17.76 -21.24 7.07
C THR A 25 18.47 -19.93 7.41
N LYS A 26 18.08 -19.32 8.53
CA LYS A 26 18.70 -18.08 9.01
C LYS A 26 20.22 -18.22 9.20
N ASP A 27 20.69 -19.33 9.75
CA ASP A 27 22.11 -19.50 10.06
C ASP A 27 22.96 -19.61 8.79
N ILE A 28 22.49 -20.34 7.78
CA ILE A 28 23.17 -20.42 6.46
C ILE A 28 23.22 -19.04 5.80
N ALA A 29 22.12 -18.29 5.81
CA ALA A 29 22.08 -16.94 5.24
C ALA A 29 23.04 -15.97 5.95
N LEU A 30 23.17 -16.07 7.27
CA LEU A 30 24.11 -15.26 8.04
C LEU A 30 25.57 -15.63 7.74
N ASP A 31 25.86 -16.93 7.65
CA ASP A 31 27.20 -17.43 7.31
C ASP A 31 27.61 -16.95 5.91
N GLU A 32 26.69 -16.98 4.95
CA GLU A 32 26.91 -16.54 3.58
C GLU A 32 27.17 -15.02 3.49
N LEU A 33 26.37 -14.20 4.19
CA LEU A 33 26.59 -12.75 4.27
C LEU A 33 27.95 -12.39 4.86
N GLU A 34 28.40 -13.16 5.85
CA GLU A 34 29.65 -12.92 6.55
C GLU A 34 30.86 -13.42 5.75
N GLN A 35 30.84 -14.67 5.32
CA GLN A 35 32.00 -15.33 4.73
C GLN A 35 32.19 -15.00 3.25
N HIS A 36 31.10 -14.87 2.48
CA HIS A 36 31.20 -14.63 1.03
C HIS A 36 31.12 -13.15 0.67
N TYR A 37 30.33 -12.36 1.42
CA TYR A 37 30.10 -10.95 1.12
C TYR A 37 30.78 -9.99 2.10
N GLY A 38 31.41 -10.49 3.16
CA GLY A 38 32.20 -9.70 4.11
C GLY A 38 31.38 -8.80 5.05
N MET A 39 30.06 -9.02 5.13
CA MET A 39 29.19 -8.26 6.03
C MET A 39 29.41 -8.72 7.47
N SER A 40 29.52 -7.79 8.43
CA SER A 40 29.63 -8.20 9.84
C SER A 40 28.39 -8.97 10.31
N ARG A 41 28.56 -10.00 11.14
CA ARG A 41 27.44 -10.80 11.68
C ARG A 41 26.32 -9.95 12.27
N GLY A 42 26.67 -8.90 13.01
CA GLY A 42 25.69 -7.99 13.61
C GLY A 42 24.83 -7.28 12.55
N SER A 43 25.45 -6.77 11.49
CA SER A 43 24.73 -6.18 10.36
C SER A 43 23.86 -7.20 9.64
N ALA A 44 24.36 -8.41 9.40
CA ALA A 44 23.60 -9.47 8.75
C ALA A 44 22.34 -9.85 9.55
N ILE A 45 22.45 -9.92 10.88
CA ILE A 45 21.30 -10.12 11.78
C ILE A 45 20.31 -8.97 11.65
N ASP A 46 20.80 -7.73 11.67
CA ASP A 46 19.96 -6.52 11.59
C ASP A 46 19.18 -6.46 10.27
N TYR A 47 19.79 -6.90 9.16
CA TYR A 47 19.14 -7.00 7.85
C TYR A 47 18.01 -8.03 7.85
N ILE A 48 18.29 -9.27 8.28
CA ILE A 48 17.30 -10.36 8.27
C ILE A 48 16.12 -10.05 9.23
N HIS A 49 16.40 -9.56 10.44
CA HIS A 49 15.36 -9.18 11.39
C HIS A 49 14.59 -7.94 10.94
N GLY A 50 15.30 -6.97 10.35
CA GLY A 50 14.73 -5.79 9.73
C GLY A 50 13.72 -6.12 8.65
N PHE A 51 14.12 -6.95 7.69
CA PHE A 51 13.26 -7.45 6.62
C PHE A 51 12.02 -8.13 7.18
N LYS A 52 12.17 -9.08 8.11
CA LYS A 52 11.02 -9.76 8.74
C LYS A 52 10.06 -8.80 9.44
N SER A 53 10.59 -7.75 10.06
CA SER A 53 9.78 -6.71 10.73
C SER A 53 9.02 -5.88 9.69
N MET A 54 9.67 -5.48 8.60
CA MET A 54 9.06 -4.79 7.47
C MET A 54 7.93 -5.61 6.84
N MET A 55 8.18 -6.91 6.57
CA MET A 55 7.19 -7.82 5.99
C MET A 55 5.96 -8.08 6.88
N SER A 56 6.07 -7.83 8.19
CA SER A 56 4.98 -8.01 9.17
C SER A 56 4.39 -6.69 9.70
N GLY A 57 4.89 -5.54 9.25
CA GLY A 57 4.47 -4.23 9.75
C GLY A 57 4.83 -3.97 11.22
N ARG A 58 5.77 -4.74 11.79
CA ARG A 58 6.20 -4.60 13.19
C ARG A 58 7.41 -3.69 13.30
N ILE A 59 7.60 -3.08 14.47
CA ILE A 59 8.78 -2.25 14.73
C ILE A 59 10.08 -3.07 14.74
N TYR A 60 11.13 -2.54 14.12
CA TYR A 60 12.51 -2.95 14.36
C TYR A 60 13.25 -1.86 15.14
N LYS A 61 13.97 -2.24 16.21
CA LYS A 61 14.68 -1.30 17.09
C LYS A 61 16.15 -1.11 16.72
N ARG A 62 16.73 -2.06 15.98
CA ARG A 62 18.10 -2.01 15.49
C ARG A 62 18.09 -1.55 14.04
N THR A 63 18.82 -0.49 13.74
CA THR A 63 18.81 0.15 12.43
C THR A 63 19.85 -0.47 11.50
N PHE A 64 19.54 -0.54 10.22
CA PHE A 64 20.52 -0.71 9.15
C PHE A 64 20.54 0.59 8.31
N ASN A 65 21.56 0.74 7.46
CA ASN A 65 21.83 2.02 6.82
C ASN A 65 20.67 2.52 5.92
N ALA A 66 20.66 3.82 5.65
CA ALA A 66 19.59 4.47 4.89
C ALA A 66 19.46 3.90 3.46
N GLU A 67 20.58 3.62 2.78
CA GLU A 67 20.57 3.01 1.44
C GLU A 67 19.85 1.66 1.43
N ALA A 68 20.09 0.84 2.44
CA ALA A 68 19.41 -0.44 2.61
C ALA A 68 17.92 -0.29 2.92
N THR A 69 17.52 0.75 3.66
CA THR A 69 16.09 1.05 3.84
C THR A 69 15.42 1.41 2.51
N ASP A 70 16.07 2.22 1.66
CA ASP A 70 15.54 2.60 0.33
C ASP A 70 15.42 1.36 -0.58
N LEU A 71 16.48 0.55 -0.64
CA LEU A 71 16.53 -0.68 -1.45
C LEU A 71 15.48 -1.70 -1.01
N PHE A 72 15.30 -1.90 0.29
CA PHE A 72 14.33 -2.86 0.82
C PHE A 72 12.90 -2.45 0.48
N LEU A 73 12.54 -1.16 0.67
CA LEU A 73 11.20 -0.67 0.32
C LEU A 73 10.92 -0.85 -1.18
N GLU A 74 11.88 -0.50 -2.03
CA GLU A 74 11.75 -0.63 -3.48
C GLU A 74 11.57 -2.10 -3.91
N ASN A 75 12.42 -3.01 -3.41
CA ASN A 75 12.38 -4.40 -3.80
C ASN A 75 11.20 -5.16 -3.16
N ILE A 76 10.79 -4.83 -1.94
CA ILE A 76 9.57 -5.39 -1.33
C ILE A 76 8.36 -5.08 -2.22
N TYR A 77 8.29 -3.87 -2.77
CA TYR A 77 7.25 -3.52 -3.72
C TYR A 77 7.32 -4.37 -5.00
N TYR A 78 8.51 -4.51 -5.62
CA TYR A 78 8.64 -5.30 -6.85
C TYR A 78 8.35 -6.79 -6.65
N ASP A 79 8.79 -7.36 -5.53
CA ASP A 79 8.66 -8.80 -5.26
C ASP A 79 7.29 -9.18 -4.68
N TYR A 80 6.72 -8.35 -3.81
CA TYR A 80 5.55 -8.69 -3.00
C TYR A 80 4.36 -7.73 -3.20
N GLY A 81 4.55 -6.62 -3.92
CA GLY A 81 3.49 -5.69 -4.27
C GLY A 81 3.15 -4.65 -3.18
N ALA A 82 2.18 -3.79 -3.51
CA ALA A 82 1.85 -2.61 -2.72
C ALA A 82 1.38 -2.92 -1.28
N LYS A 83 0.71 -4.06 -1.05
CA LYS A 83 0.30 -4.48 0.30
C LYS A 83 1.50 -4.61 1.23
N PHE A 84 2.58 -5.28 0.78
CA PHE A 84 3.77 -5.47 1.58
C PHE A 84 4.61 -4.19 1.68
N LEU A 85 4.59 -3.35 0.64
CA LEU A 85 5.14 -1.99 0.74
C LEU A 85 4.45 -1.19 1.86
N SER A 86 3.12 -1.27 2.00
CA SER A 86 2.37 -0.62 3.08
C SER A 86 2.81 -1.09 4.47
N LEU A 87 2.95 -2.41 4.66
CA LEU A 87 3.47 -2.99 5.91
C LEU A 87 4.90 -2.51 6.19
N ALA A 88 5.77 -2.52 5.18
CA ALA A 88 7.14 -2.06 5.32
C ALA A 88 7.21 -0.57 5.69
N LEU A 89 6.40 0.29 5.07
CA LEU A 89 6.28 1.70 5.42
C LEU A 89 5.76 1.90 6.86
N GLN A 90 4.78 1.10 7.30
CA GLN A 90 4.29 1.11 8.68
C GLN A 90 5.40 0.73 9.67
N SER A 91 6.23 -0.27 9.33
CA SER A 91 7.38 -0.69 10.14
C SER A 91 8.43 0.44 10.24
N VAL A 92 8.76 1.10 9.12
CA VAL A 92 9.69 2.24 9.08
C VAL A 92 9.16 3.43 9.90
N ALA A 93 7.87 3.73 9.81
CA ALA A 93 7.26 4.80 10.59
C ALA A 93 7.37 4.54 12.11
N GLN A 94 7.11 3.30 12.55
CA GLN A 94 7.30 2.90 13.95
C GLN A 94 8.77 3.02 14.40
N HIS A 95 9.71 2.62 13.54
CA HIS A 95 11.14 2.77 13.80
C HIS A 95 11.52 4.24 14.02
N MET A 96 11.06 5.14 13.14
CA MET A 96 11.29 6.58 13.27
C MET A 96 10.72 7.15 14.56
N SER A 97 9.48 6.77 14.93
CA SER A 97 8.84 7.22 16.17
C SER A 97 9.61 6.79 17.41
N TYR A 98 10.09 5.54 17.43
CA TYR A 98 10.91 5.02 18.54
C TYR A 98 12.21 5.81 18.72
N TYR A 99 12.94 6.08 17.63
CA TYR A 99 14.18 6.85 17.72
C TYR A 99 13.97 8.32 18.08
N LYS A 100 12.89 8.96 17.59
CA LYS A 100 12.49 10.31 18.01
C LYS A 100 12.26 10.36 19.54
N GLY A 101 11.62 9.33 20.11
CA GLY A 101 11.41 9.20 21.56
C GLY A 101 12.70 9.06 22.39
N LEU A 102 13.76 8.48 21.81
CA LEU A 102 15.07 8.33 22.48
C LEU A 102 15.90 9.61 22.52
N LYS A 103 15.47 10.69 21.85
CA LYS A 103 16.25 11.93 21.66
C LYS A 103 17.67 11.69 21.12
N ARG A 104 17.89 10.57 20.40
CA ARG A 104 19.20 10.15 19.89
C ARG A 104 19.21 10.11 18.37
N GLY A 105 20.10 10.89 17.78
CA GLY A 105 20.38 10.88 16.34
C GLY A 105 19.31 11.57 15.50
N ASN A 106 19.71 12.05 14.34
CA ASN A 106 18.80 12.65 13.37
C ASN A 106 18.56 11.67 12.22
N LEU A 107 17.36 11.10 12.14
CA LEU A 107 16.96 10.17 11.08
C LEU A 107 16.48 10.87 9.79
N ASN A 108 16.95 12.10 9.53
CA ASN A 108 16.59 12.88 8.34
C ASN A 108 16.66 12.10 7.02
N SER A 109 17.68 11.24 6.85
CA SER A 109 17.84 10.42 5.64
C SER A 109 16.71 9.39 5.49
N VAL A 110 16.39 8.67 6.57
CA VAL A 110 15.30 7.69 6.63
C VAL A 110 13.94 8.39 6.48
N GLU A 111 13.76 9.57 7.07
CA GLU A 111 12.53 10.35 6.90
C GLU A 111 12.32 10.76 5.44
N ARG A 112 13.39 11.16 4.74
CA ARG A 112 13.32 11.48 3.29
C ARG A 112 12.96 10.26 2.46
N ILE A 113 13.55 9.10 2.74
CA ILE A 113 13.26 7.83 2.05
C ILE A 113 11.81 7.42 2.30
N TYR A 114 11.35 7.48 3.55
CA TYR A 114 9.97 7.21 3.92
C TYR A 114 9.00 8.09 3.13
N LYS A 115 9.25 9.41 3.05
CA LYS A 115 8.41 10.34 2.27
C LYS A 115 8.39 9.98 0.78
N LYS A 116 9.55 9.68 0.18
CA LYS A 116 9.67 9.22 -1.23
C LYS A 116 8.78 8.01 -1.51
N HIS A 117 8.93 6.94 -0.73
CA HIS A 117 8.16 5.70 -0.91
C HIS A 117 6.70 5.83 -0.53
N MET A 118 6.37 6.67 0.46
CA MET A 118 4.98 6.96 0.83
C MET A 118 4.25 7.71 -0.29
N MET A 119 4.91 8.64 -0.98
CA MET A 119 4.33 9.27 -2.18
C MET A 119 4.12 8.26 -3.29
N LYS A 120 5.12 7.40 -3.56
CA LYS A 120 4.98 6.30 -4.53
C LYS A 120 3.81 5.38 -4.18
N TYR A 121 3.71 4.94 -2.92
CA TYR A 121 2.60 4.11 -2.44
C TYR A 121 1.25 4.81 -2.59
N LYS A 122 1.15 6.10 -2.23
CA LYS A 122 -0.07 6.89 -2.42
C LYS A 122 -0.46 7.00 -3.88
N ASN A 123 0.49 7.24 -4.79
CA ASN A 123 0.21 7.31 -6.23
C ASN A 123 -0.24 5.95 -6.75
N LEU A 124 0.43 4.86 -6.36
CA LEU A 124 0.04 3.50 -6.73
C LEU A 124 -1.35 3.15 -6.19
N ASN A 125 -1.65 3.50 -4.94
CA ASN A 125 -2.95 3.26 -4.35
C ASN A 125 -4.03 4.12 -5.03
N ASN A 126 -3.70 5.35 -5.42
CA ASN A 126 -4.61 6.20 -6.20
C ASN A 126 -4.86 5.60 -7.59
N ILE A 127 -3.85 5.07 -8.29
CA ILE A 127 -4.02 4.38 -9.58
C ILE A 127 -4.86 3.10 -9.41
N LEU A 128 -4.65 2.33 -8.35
CA LEU A 128 -5.43 1.12 -8.08
C LEU A 128 -6.89 1.43 -7.69
N MET A 129 -7.15 2.59 -7.10
CA MET A 129 -8.50 3.07 -6.74
C MET A 129 -9.18 3.85 -7.88
N ASN A 130 -8.39 4.43 -8.78
CA ASN A 130 -8.79 5.27 -9.92
C ASN A 130 -8.05 4.78 -11.17
N GLY A 131 -8.43 3.63 -11.74
CA GLY A 131 -7.70 2.88 -12.79
C GLY A 131 -7.14 3.63 -14.01
N ASP A 132 -7.34 4.94 -14.17
CA ASP A 132 -7.07 5.70 -15.40
C ASP A 132 -6.35 7.05 -15.21
N GLU A 133 -5.44 7.23 -14.25
CA GLU A 133 -4.52 8.39 -14.30
C GLU A 133 -3.07 8.03 -13.98
N LEU A 134 -2.29 7.78 -15.04
CA LEU A 134 -0.83 7.83 -14.99
C LEU A 134 -0.37 9.21 -15.47
N ASP A 135 0.21 9.98 -14.56
CA ASP A 135 0.99 11.18 -14.89
C ASP A 135 2.28 10.78 -15.63
N GLU A 136 2.67 11.64 -16.58
CA GLU A 136 3.44 11.39 -17.78
C GLU A 136 4.92 11.02 -17.55
N ARG A 137 5.28 9.79 -17.96
CA ARG A 137 6.51 9.36 -18.68
C ARG A 137 6.72 7.85 -18.53
N ILE A 138 5.81 7.07 -19.10
CA ILE A 138 6.07 5.65 -19.35
C ILE A 138 6.14 5.53 -20.86
N GLU A 139 7.33 5.25 -21.39
CA GLU A 139 7.50 4.85 -22.78
C GLU A 139 6.47 3.76 -23.08
N TYR A 140 5.70 3.94 -24.15
CA TYR A 140 4.57 3.09 -24.53
C TYR A 140 5.07 1.69 -24.95
N ILE A 141 5.38 0.83 -23.98
CA ILE A 141 5.71 -0.57 -24.20
C ILE A 141 4.42 -1.37 -24.04
N GLU A 142 3.82 -1.72 -25.17
CA GLU A 142 2.67 -2.62 -25.26
C GLU A 142 3.09 -4.05 -24.88
N GLY A 143 2.25 -4.79 -24.15
CA GLY A 143 2.50 -6.22 -23.82
C GLY A 143 3.28 -6.49 -22.52
N LEU A 144 3.59 -5.46 -21.72
CA LEU A 144 4.07 -5.68 -20.35
C LEU A 144 2.97 -6.37 -19.53
N LYS A 145 3.16 -7.66 -19.22
CA LYS A 145 2.30 -8.40 -18.28
C LYS A 145 2.39 -7.74 -16.91
N LYS A 146 1.54 -6.76 -16.67
CA LYS A 146 1.31 -6.16 -15.37
C LYS A 146 0.40 -7.12 -14.62
N THR A 147 0.97 -7.94 -13.74
CA THR A 147 0.17 -8.71 -12.80
C THR A 147 -0.42 -7.72 -11.79
N ILE A 148 -1.61 -7.19 -12.11
CA ILE A 148 -2.40 -6.40 -11.17
C ILE A 148 -2.88 -7.40 -10.11
N LEU A 149 -2.12 -7.54 -9.03
CA LEU A 149 -2.67 -8.12 -7.82
C LEU A 149 -3.68 -7.08 -7.30
N VAL A 150 -4.94 -7.26 -7.66
CA VAL A 150 -6.05 -6.45 -7.14
C VAL A 150 -5.99 -6.57 -5.62
N ASN A 151 -5.47 -5.53 -4.96
CA ASN A 151 -5.43 -5.47 -3.52
C ASN A 151 -6.89 -5.51 -3.05
N ALA A 152 -7.35 -6.65 -2.54
CA ALA A 152 -7.57 -6.94 -1.12
C ALA A 152 -7.97 -5.82 -0.15
N TYR A 153 -8.14 -4.57 -0.58
CA TYR A 153 -8.69 -3.46 0.20
C TYR A 153 -10.22 -3.40 0.11
N GLU A 154 -10.83 -4.44 -0.45
CA GLU A 154 -12.22 -4.85 -0.19
C GLU A 154 -12.36 -5.75 1.07
N ARG A 155 -11.28 -6.07 1.81
CA ARG A 155 -11.31 -7.10 2.87
C ARG A 155 -11.82 -6.64 4.24
N ASN A 156 -13.04 -6.13 4.28
CA ASN A 156 -13.98 -6.93 5.05
C ASN A 156 -15.07 -7.31 4.05
N TYR A 157 -14.92 -8.49 3.44
CA TYR A 157 -15.92 -9.03 2.51
C TYR A 157 -17.29 -9.04 3.18
N GLU A 158 -17.35 -9.38 4.47
CA GLU A 158 -18.59 -9.31 5.25
C GLU A 158 -19.10 -7.87 5.36
N ALA A 159 -18.23 -6.87 5.57
CA ALA A 159 -18.63 -5.46 5.57
C ALA A 159 -19.11 -4.98 4.20
N ARG A 160 -18.46 -5.41 3.11
CA ARG A 160 -18.90 -5.10 1.75
C ARG A 160 -20.27 -5.71 1.50
N GLU A 161 -20.43 -6.99 1.77
CA GLU A 161 -21.69 -7.72 1.58
C GLU A 161 -22.79 -7.18 2.50
N GLU A 162 -22.47 -6.77 3.73
CA GLU A 162 -23.43 -6.15 4.65
C GLU A 162 -23.85 -4.76 4.17
N CYS A 163 -22.90 -3.95 3.66
CA CYS A 163 -23.19 -2.67 3.03
C CYS A 163 -24.12 -2.83 1.82
N ILE A 164 -23.79 -3.75 0.90
CA ILE A 164 -24.60 -4.00 -0.31
C ILE A 164 -25.95 -4.61 0.05
N ARG A 165 -26.01 -5.52 1.03
CA ARG A 165 -27.27 -6.11 1.49
C ARG A 165 -28.20 -5.06 2.12
N TYR A 166 -27.65 -4.09 2.82
CA TYR A 166 -28.42 -3.02 3.47
C TYR A 166 -28.81 -1.90 2.50
N HIS A 167 -27.86 -1.40 1.70
CA HIS A 167 -28.06 -0.23 0.83
C HIS A 167 -28.49 -0.58 -0.60
N GLY A 168 -28.38 -1.85 -1.00
CA GLY A 168 -28.60 -2.32 -2.36
C GLY A 168 -27.37 -2.19 -3.25
N SER A 169 -27.53 -2.56 -4.53
CA SER A 169 -26.48 -2.53 -5.56
C SER A 169 -26.57 -1.33 -6.51
N ASN A 170 -27.50 -0.40 -6.27
CA ASN A 170 -27.56 0.85 -7.02
C ASN A 170 -26.44 1.80 -6.55
N CYS A 171 -25.85 2.53 -7.50
CA CYS A 171 -24.94 3.62 -7.17
C CYS A 171 -25.69 4.74 -6.43
N ILE A 172 -25.28 5.10 -5.22
CA ILE A 172 -25.94 6.17 -4.45
C ILE A 172 -25.80 7.56 -5.08
N VAL A 173 -24.86 7.73 -6.02
CA VAL A 173 -24.57 9.02 -6.68
C VAL A 173 -25.39 9.21 -7.95
N CYS A 174 -25.49 8.18 -8.80
CA CYS A 174 -26.11 8.28 -10.13
C CYS A 174 -27.22 7.26 -10.40
N ASP A 175 -27.59 6.46 -9.40
CA ASP A 175 -28.58 5.39 -9.44
C ASP A 175 -28.31 4.26 -10.44
N PHE A 176 -27.15 4.26 -11.10
CA PHE A 176 -26.78 3.19 -12.03
C PHE A 176 -26.71 1.83 -11.33
N ASN A 177 -27.30 0.81 -11.95
CA ASN A 177 -27.29 -0.57 -11.49
C ASN A 177 -26.76 -1.48 -12.61
N PHE A 178 -25.68 -2.20 -12.33
CA PHE A 178 -25.02 -3.06 -13.31
C PHE A 178 -25.85 -4.29 -13.68
N GLU A 179 -26.47 -4.95 -12.71
CA GLU A 179 -27.30 -6.13 -12.96
C GLU A 179 -28.56 -5.79 -13.78
N LYS A 180 -29.21 -4.65 -13.49
CA LYS A 180 -30.36 -4.17 -14.28
C LYS A 180 -29.96 -3.78 -15.70
N THR A 181 -28.76 -3.25 -15.90
CA THR A 181 -28.31 -2.75 -17.21
C THR A 181 -27.68 -3.84 -18.08
N TYR A 182 -26.90 -4.73 -17.47
CA TYR A 182 -26.08 -5.72 -18.16
C TYR A 182 -26.51 -7.17 -17.89
N GLY A 183 -27.51 -7.41 -17.04
CA GLY A 183 -27.92 -8.76 -16.65
C GLY A 183 -26.87 -9.46 -15.79
N ASP A 184 -26.75 -10.78 -15.96
CA ASP A 184 -25.94 -11.66 -15.11
C ASP A 184 -24.47 -11.24 -15.01
N ILE A 185 -23.88 -10.70 -16.08
CA ILE A 185 -22.49 -10.23 -16.07
C ILE A 185 -22.26 -9.03 -15.15
N GLY A 186 -23.32 -8.28 -14.83
CA GLY A 186 -23.30 -7.16 -13.89
C GLY A 186 -23.70 -7.55 -12.47
N SER A 187 -24.06 -8.82 -12.22
CA SER A 187 -24.52 -9.27 -10.91
C SER A 187 -23.39 -9.15 -9.87
N GLY A 188 -23.71 -8.52 -8.73
CA GLY A 188 -22.75 -8.23 -7.66
C GLY A 188 -21.66 -7.19 -8.00
N PHE A 189 -21.68 -6.64 -9.22
CA PHE A 189 -20.68 -5.68 -9.68
C PHE A 189 -21.04 -4.26 -9.25
N ILE A 190 -20.50 -3.85 -8.10
CA ILE A 190 -20.59 -2.51 -7.56
C ILE A 190 -19.39 -2.27 -6.64
N HIS A 191 -18.87 -1.04 -6.59
CA HIS A 191 -17.80 -0.67 -5.65
C HIS A 191 -18.41 -0.14 -4.35
N VAL A 192 -17.63 -0.18 -3.27
CA VAL A 192 -18.04 0.36 -1.97
C VAL A 192 -17.07 1.46 -1.53
N HIS A 193 -17.59 2.67 -1.36
CA HIS A 193 -16.83 3.86 -0.98
C HIS A 193 -16.90 4.12 0.52
N HIS A 194 -15.79 4.57 1.11
CA HIS A 194 -15.71 4.94 2.52
C HIS A 194 -16.00 6.44 2.70
N LEU A 195 -17.01 6.78 3.50
CA LEU A 195 -17.40 8.17 3.76
C LEU A 195 -16.36 8.95 4.59
N LYS A 196 -15.54 8.25 5.38
CA LYS A 196 -14.43 8.83 6.14
C LYS A 196 -13.12 8.41 5.51
N ALA A 197 -12.27 9.38 5.20
CA ALA A 197 -10.94 9.12 4.68
C ALA A 197 -10.12 8.35 5.72
N ILE A 198 -9.71 7.13 5.38
CA ILE A 198 -8.91 6.23 6.22
C ILE A 198 -7.59 6.89 6.67
N SER A 199 -7.10 7.89 5.91
CA SER A 199 -5.92 8.70 6.25
C SER A 199 -6.05 9.55 7.53
N SER A 200 -7.27 9.73 8.05
CA SER A 200 -7.55 10.50 9.28
C SER A 200 -7.71 9.64 10.54
N ILE A 201 -7.66 8.30 10.40
CA ILE A 201 -7.97 7.39 11.50
C ILE A 201 -6.71 6.60 11.86
N GLY A 202 -6.00 7.05 12.89
CA GLY A 202 -4.87 6.32 13.46
C GLY A 202 -5.33 5.02 14.12
N LEU A 203 -4.61 3.93 13.85
CA LEU A 203 -4.58 2.64 14.56
C LEU A 203 -5.96 2.05 14.99
N GLU A 204 -6.40 1.01 14.26
CA GLU A 204 -7.57 0.15 14.55
C GLU A 204 -8.94 0.87 14.57
N TYR A 205 -9.51 1.09 13.39
CA TYR A 205 -10.91 1.51 13.24
C TYR A 205 -11.82 0.31 13.03
N LYS A 206 -12.80 0.11 13.92
CA LYS A 206 -13.90 -0.82 13.64
C LYS A 206 -14.85 -0.17 12.64
N ILE A 207 -14.81 -0.64 11.40
CA ILE A 207 -15.70 -0.16 10.35
C ILE A 207 -17.15 -0.56 10.64
N ASN A 208 -18.07 0.38 10.49
CA ASN A 208 -19.50 0.10 10.49
C ASN A 208 -20.01 0.10 9.04
N PRO A 209 -20.36 -1.07 8.46
CA PRO A 209 -20.77 -1.20 7.07
C PRO A 209 -21.94 -0.32 6.67
N ILE A 210 -22.84 -0.03 7.61
CA ILE A 210 -24.05 0.76 7.35
C ILE A 210 -23.74 2.26 7.45
N LYS A 211 -22.89 2.66 8.40
CA LYS A 211 -22.59 4.08 8.66
C LYS A 211 -21.44 4.63 7.84
N ASP A 212 -20.44 3.81 7.53
CA ASP A 212 -19.17 4.28 6.98
C ASP A 212 -19.02 3.98 5.48
N LEU A 213 -19.87 3.12 4.93
CA LEU A 213 -19.74 2.63 3.55
C LEU A 213 -20.97 2.97 2.70
N ARG A 214 -20.76 3.21 1.41
CA ARG A 214 -21.85 3.36 0.43
C ARG A 214 -21.54 2.68 -0.91
N PRO A 215 -22.53 2.03 -1.55
CA PRO A 215 -22.38 1.49 -2.89
C PRO A 215 -22.27 2.63 -3.92
N VAL A 216 -21.26 2.55 -4.79
CA VAL A 216 -21.01 3.49 -5.88
C VAL A 216 -20.55 2.74 -7.13
N CYS A 217 -20.90 3.21 -8.33
CA CYS A 217 -20.34 2.67 -9.56
C CYS A 217 -18.85 3.04 -9.68
N PRO A 218 -18.05 2.27 -10.44
CA PRO A 218 -16.63 2.57 -10.67
C PRO A 218 -16.38 4.01 -11.14
N ASN A 219 -17.24 4.54 -12.01
CA ASN A 219 -17.10 5.90 -12.54
C ASN A 219 -17.31 6.96 -11.46
N CYS A 220 -18.38 6.85 -10.66
CA CYS A 220 -18.61 7.77 -9.55
C CYS A 220 -17.55 7.61 -8.46
N HIS A 221 -17.08 6.39 -8.21
CA HIS A 221 -16.01 6.14 -7.25
C HIS A 221 -14.73 6.88 -7.64
N ALA A 222 -14.34 6.80 -8.91
CA ALA A 222 -13.20 7.54 -9.45
C ALA A 222 -13.39 9.07 -9.31
N MET A 223 -14.61 9.58 -9.56
CA MET A 223 -14.90 11.00 -9.41
C MET A 223 -14.82 11.49 -7.96
N LEU A 224 -15.29 10.69 -6.99
CA LEU A 224 -15.16 11.02 -5.57
C LEU A 224 -13.70 11.21 -5.16
N HIS A 225 -12.80 10.39 -5.71
CA HIS A 225 -11.37 10.41 -5.39
C HIS A 225 -10.51 11.30 -6.30
N LYS A 226 -11.13 12.14 -7.14
CA LYS A 226 -10.42 13.02 -8.08
C LYS A 226 -9.59 14.12 -7.39
N ARG A 227 -9.86 14.42 -6.12
CA ARG A 227 -9.11 15.36 -5.29
C ARG A 227 -8.82 14.76 -3.92
N ASN A 228 -7.87 15.36 -3.20
CA ASN A 228 -7.56 15.03 -1.81
C ASN A 228 -7.67 16.30 -0.94
N PRO A 229 -8.57 16.36 0.06
CA PRO A 229 -9.51 15.30 0.48
C PRO A 229 -10.56 14.96 -0.61
N PRO A 230 -11.08 13.71 -0.63
CA PRO A 230 -12.13 13.29 -1.57
C PRO A 230 -13.35 14.21 -1.55
N LEU A 231 -14.09 14.26 -2.67
CA LEU A 231 -15.43 14.84 -2.69
C LEU A 231 -16.36 14.02 -1.79
N SER A 232 -17.27 14.70 -1.11
CA SER A 232 -18.43 14.04 -0.51
C SER A 232 -19.40 13.57 -1.60
N ILE A 233 -20.24 12.60 -1.25
CA ILE A 233 -21.31 12.12 -2.12
C ILE A 233 -22.24 13.27 -2.52
N ASP A 234 -22.63 14.11 -1.56
CA ASP A 234 -23.53 15.24 -1.81
C ASP A 234 -22.92 16.25 -2.79
N GLU A 235 -21.63 16.56 -2.64
CA GLU A 235 -20.90 17.43 -3.58
C GLU A 235 -20.89 16.86 -5.01
N LEU A 236 -20.77 15.53 -5.17
CA LEU A 236 -20.76 14.90 -6.48
C LEU A 236 -22.18 14.83 -7.09
N ILE A 237 -23.20 14.57 -6.27
CA ILE A 237 -24.61 14.60 -6.67
C ILE A 237 -24.97 16.00 -7.17
N GLU A 238 -24.60 17.06 -6.44
CA GLU A 238 -24.84 18.44 -6.87
C GLU A 238 -24.19 18.75 -8.23
N LYS A 239 -22.96 18.27 -8.45
CA LYS A 239 -22.26 18.46 -9.74
C LYS A 239 -22.95 17.76 -10.90
N LEU A 240 -23.51 16.56 -10.68
CA LEU A 240 -24.27 15.84 -11.71
C LEU A 240 -25.60 16.54 -12.00
N ASN A 241 -26.33 16.96 -10.97
CA ASN A 241 -27.63 17.61 -11.12
C ASN A 241 -27.55 18.97 -11.81
N ARG A 242 -26.48 19.75 -11.56
CA ARG A 242 -26.25 21.02 -12.26
C ARG A 242 -26.06 20.86 -13.78
N LYS A 243 -25.56 19.71 -14.25
CA LYS A 243 -25.44 19.42 -15.70
C LYS A 243 -26.77 18.99 -16.33
N ASN A 244 -27.62 18.32 -15.57
CA ASN A 244 -28.93 17.83 -16.07
C ASN A 244 -29.97 18.96 -16.20
N ILE A 245 -29.74 20.13 -15.61
CA ILE A 245 -30.62 21.32 -15.73
C ILE A 245 -30.21 22.20 -16.93
N THR A 246 -28.99 22.04 -17.43
CA THR A 246 -28.44 22.82 -18.56
C THR A 246 -28.51 22.11 -19.91
N ASN A 247 -29.12 20.92 -19.97
CA ASN A 247 -29.36 20.15 -21.20
C ASN A 247 -30.84 20.05 -21.51
#